data_AF-A0A844GUD5-F1
#
_entry.id   AF-A0A844GUD5-F1
#
_cell.length_a   1.000
_cell.length_b   1.000
_cell.length_c   1.000
_cell.angle_alpha   90.00
_cell.angle_beta   90.00
_cell.angle_gamma   90.00
#
_symmetry.space_group_name_H-M   'P 1'
#
loop_
_entity.id
_entity.type
_entity.pdbx_description
1 polymer ?
#
loop_
_entity_poly.entity_id
_entity_poly.type
_entity_poly.pdbx_seq_one_letter_code
_entity_poly.pdbx_strand_id
1 'polypeptide(L)'
;MSELEEIYQKFHEINIKLKKLEKKADRIIVTGGKLNKQPKAINITLEELINIYNYIPQILSEYATPVSLSAKTYREKTEDVELDYQDNGYYWVILLENQGIKNYYLLPNGNKKINFSRLKNYINSLFILHGNFLNIGNNFSLIRCANIDILPNGLSWILKEKGEIISKISPSDLLLKELFKFQDKDKEIPDNISKLLEVLNHYYNETLKVKDRLYIESENIIELDEKFVQLNDIFISNNRQVYSLIDVKEKSILERVTQMNEQFSDKIAQQEKEIRGLRSNIGCLNFFVVILVLCVGFFLWIAVSA
;
A
#
# COMPACT_ATOMS: atom_id res chain seq x y z
N MET A 1 -15.91 51.72 37.45
CA MET A 1 -15.35 50.71 36.52
C MET A 1 -16.50 49.89 36.04
N SER A 2 -16.77 50.00 34.75
CA SER A 2 -18.10 49.91 34.15
C SER A 2 -18.41 48.47 33.78
N GLU A 3 -19.65 48.01 33.99
CA GLU A 3 -20.17 46.72 33.50
C GLU A 3 -19.83 46.48 32.01
N LEU A 4 -19.65 47.56 31.25
CA LEU A 4 -19.20 47.55 29.86
C LEU A 4 -17.83 46.87 29.66
N GLU A 5 -16.93 47.00 30.62
CA GLU A 5 -15.56 46.47 30.60
C GLU A 5 -15.56 44.95 30.81
N GLU A 6 -16.47 44.47 31.67
CA GLU A 6 -16.69 43.04 31.90
C GLU A 6 -17.37 42.38 30.68
N ILE A 7 -18.30 43.07 30.03
CA ILE A 7 -18.93 42.63 28.78
C ILE A 7 -17.89 42.55 27.66
N TYR A 8 -16.98 43.53 27.56
CA TYR A 8 -15.91 43.52 26.57
C TYR A 8 -14.97 42.33 26.74
N GLN A 9 -14.58 42.02 27.98
CA GLN A 9 -13.74 40.86 28.27
C GLN A 9 -14.43 39.54 27.88
N LYS A 10 -15.71 39.37 28.23
CA LYS A 10 -16.49 38.19 27.83
C LYS A 10 -16.63 38.06 26.32
N PHE A 11 -16.85 39.17 25.61
CA PHE A 11 -16.94 39.16 24.15
C PHE A 11 -15.60 38.81 23.49
N HIS A 12 -14.49 39.27 24.08
CA HIS A 12 -13.15 38.93 23.63
C HIS A 12 -12.83 37.45 23.80
N GLU A 13 -13.17 36.86 24.95
CA GLU A 13 -13.01 35.41 25.19
C GLU A 13 -13.85 34.56 24.23
N ILE A 14 -15.09 34.98 23.95
CA ILE A 14 -15.98 34.29 23.00
C ILE A 14 -15.38 34.33 21.59
N ASN A 15 -14.86 35.47 21.15
CA ASN A 15 -14.22 35.60 19.84
C ASN A 15 -12.95 34.73 19.71
N ILE A 16 -12.17 34.60 20.78
CA ILE A 16 -11.00 33.69 20.81
C ILE A 16 -11.45 32.22 20.72
N LYS A 17 -12.54 31.86 21.42
CA LYS A 17 -13.12 30.51 21.35
C LYS A 17 -13.69 30.21 19.95
N LEU A 18 -14.39 31.16 19.33
CA LEU A 18 -14.90 31.04 17.96
C LEU A 18 -13.77 30.85 16.95
N LYS A 19 -12.72 31.67 16.97
CA LYS A 19 -11.55 31.48 16.09
C LYS A 19 -10.85 30.13 16.26
N LYS A 20 -10.82 29.59 17.49
CA LYS A 20 -10.29 28.23 17.76
C LYS A 20 -11.20 27.13 17.22
N LEU A 21 -12.52 27.34 17.22
CA LEU A 21 -13.50 26.41 16.66
C LEU A 21 -13.53 26.49 15.12
N GLU A 22 -13.44 27.69 14.53
CA GLU A 22 -13.31 27.89 13.08
C GLU A 22 -12.04 27.23 12.54
N LYS A 23 -10.88 27.40 13.21
CA LYS A 23 -9.65 26.67 12.86
C LYS A 23 -9.77 25.13 13.00
N LYS A 24 -10.71 24.64 13.82
CA LYS A 24 -11.04 23.21 13.90
C LYS A 24 -12.05 22.80 12.82
N ALA A 25 -12.94 23.71 12.42
CA ALA A 25 -13.96 23.52 11.38
C ALA A 25 -13.40 23.62 9.95
N ASP A 26 -12.33 24.40 9.73
CA ASP A 26 -11.58 24.43 8.46
C ASP A 26 -10.82 23.12 8.16
N ARG A 27 -10.90 22.13 9.06
CA ARG A 27 -10.50 20.73 8.83
C ARG A 27 -11.68 19.81 8.48
N ILE A 28 -12.87 20.35 8.22
CA ILE A 28 -14.03 19.59 7.78
C ILE A 28 -13.97 19.46 6.25
N ILE A 29 -13.40 18.34 5.81
CA ILE A 29 -13.62 17.80 4.48
C ILE A 29 -15.13 17.63 4.30
N VAL A 30 -15.65 18.19 3.21
CA VAL A 30 -17.02 18.01 2.71
C VAL A 30 -17.31 16.51 2.65
N THR A 31 -18.10 16.00 3.60
CA THR A 31 -18.60 14.62 3.57
C THR A 31 -20.02 14.65 3.06
N GLY A 32 -20.21 14.27 1.80
CA GLY A 32 -21.48 13.78 1.33
C GLY A 32 -21.91 12.60 2.21
N GLY A 33 -23.19 12.59 2.61
CA GLY A 33 -23.85 11.47 3.30
C GLY A 33 -23.20 11.03 4.62
N LYS A 34 -23.76 11.43 5.76
CA LYS A 34 -23.52 10.73 7.04
C LYS A 34 -24.02 9.30 6.91
N LEU A 35 -23.16 8.39 6.47
CA LEU A 35 -23.28 6.95 6.74
C LEU A 35 -23.41 6.81 8.26
N ASN A 36 -24.46 6.15 8.71
CA ASN A 36 -24.66 5.89 10.12
C ASN A 36 -23.59 4.89 10.56
N LYS A 37 -22.48 5.38 11.14
CA LYS A 37 -21.26 4.59 11.43
C LYS A 37 -21.40 3.69 12.68
N GLN A 38 -22.56 3.73 13.33
CA GLN A 38 -22.85 2.92 14.50
C GLN A 38 -23.43 1.56 14.10
N PRO A 39 -23.07 0.47 14.79
CA PRO A 39 -23.58 -0.87 14.50
C PRO A 39 -25.09 -0.91 14.70
N LYS A 40 -25.78 -1.70 13.88
CA LYS A 40 -27.21 -1.96 14.05
C LYS A 40 -27.40 -2.88 15.26
N ALA A 41 -28.36 -2.54 16.10
CA ALA A 41 -28.70 -3.39 17.25
C ALA A 41 -29.24 -4.74 16.77
N ILE A 42 -28.79 -5.80 17.42
CA ILE A 42 -29.33 -7.15 17.25
C ILE A 42 -29.82 -7.68 18.61
N ASN A 43 -31.02 -8.26 18.59
CA ASN A 43 -31.67 -8.81 19.79
C ASN A 43 -31.40 -10.31 19.86
N ILE A 44 -30.22 -10.66 20.35
CA ILE A 44 -29.78 -12.03 20.62
C ILE A 44 -29.00 -12.06 21.93
N THR A 45 -28.91 -13.25 22.51
CA THR A 45 -28.05 -13.49 23.67
C THR A 45 -26.57 -13.49 23.27
N LEU A 46 -25.68 -13.27 24.25
CA LEU A 46 -24.23 -13.34 24.02
C LEU A 46 -23.78 -14.73 23.57
N GLU A 47 -24.42 -15.79 24.08
CA GLU A 47 -24.13 -17.17 23.69
C GLU A 47 -24.49 -17.45 22.24
N GLU A 48 -25.66 -16.97 21.79
CA GLU A 48 -26.07 -17.05 20.39
C GLU A 48 -25.11 -16.28 19.49
N LEU A 49 -24.64 -15.10 19.90
CA LEU A 49 -23.64 -14.32 19.16
C LEU A 49 -22.35 -15.13 18.95
N ILE A 50 -21.83 -15.74 20.01
CA ILE A 50 -20.61 -16.56 19.95
C ILE A 50 -20.83 -17.79 19.04
N ASN A 51 -21.98 -18.44 19.16
CA ASN A 51 -22.34 -19.58 18.31
C ASN A 51 -22.40 -19.17 16.83
N ILE A 52 -23.16 -18.13 16.50
CA ILE A 52 -23.26 -17.63 15.11
C ILE A 52 -21.88 -17.28 14.57
N TYR A 53 -21.05 -16.59 15.35
CA TYR A 53 -19.69 -16.25 14.96
C TYR A 53 -18.83 -17.49 14.64
N ASN A 54 -18.91 -18.53 15.46
CA ASN A 54 -18.08 -19.73 15.30
C ASN A 54 -18.50 -20.64 14.14
N TYR A 55 -19.79 -20.62 13.75
CA TYR A 55 -20.33 -21.44 12.67
C TYR A 55 -20.42 -20.70 11.33
N ILE A 56 -21.02 -19.50 11.32
CA ILE A 56 -21.31 -18.72 10.10
C ILE A 56 -21.15 -17.22 10.39
N PRO A 57 -19.92 -16.72 10.56
CA PRO A 57 -19.68 -15.33 10.96
C PRO A 57 -20.14 -14.30 9.91
N GLN A 58 -20.30 -14.70 8.64
CA GLN A 58 -20.69 -13.80 7.56
C GLN A 58 -22.05 -13.15 7.80
N ILE A 59 -22.96 -13.84 8.52
CA ILE A 59 -24.30 -13.32 8.86
C ILE A 59 -24.21 -12.06 9.72
N LEU A 60 -23.18 -11.97 10.59
CA LEU A 60 -23.01 -10.83 11.48
C LEU A 60 -22.54 -9.56 10.76
N SER A 61 -22.06 -9.68 9.51
CA SER A 61 -21.48 -8.55 8.78
C SER A 61 -22.47 -7.38 8.54
N GLU A 62 -23.78 -7.66 8.43
CA GLU A 62 -24.80 -6.62 8.27
C GLU A 62 -25.09 -5.80 9.55
N TYR A 63 -24.72 -6.38 10.70
CA TYR A 63 -24.90 -5.80 12.03
C TYR A 63 -23.58 -5.29 12.62
N ALA A 64 -22.47 -5.65 11.99
CA ALA A 64 -21.13 -5.31 12.43
C ALA A 64 -20.65 -3.96 11.89
N THR A 65 -20.02 -3.19 12.77
CA THR A 65 -19.20 -2.06 12.37
C THR A 65 -17.73 -2.47 12.33
N PRO A 66 -17.03 -2.35 11.19
CA PRO A 66 -15.61 -2.66 11.09
C PRO A 66 -14.76 -1.61 11.81
N VAL A 67 -13.84 -2.07 12.65
CA VAL A 67 -12.95 -1.22 13.46
C VAL A 67 -11.52 -1.74 13.48
N SER A 68 -10.61 -0.85 13.82
CA SER A 68 -9.19 -1.14 14.11
C SER A 68 -8.72 -0.33 15.31
N LEU A 69 -7.55 -0.68 15.84
CA LEU A 69 -6.90 0.10 16.88
C LEU A 69 -6.70 1.56 16.43
N SER A 70 -6.91 2.51 17.34
CA SER A 70 -6.73 3.93 17.06
C SER A 70 -5.25 4.30 16.89
N ALA A 71 -4.97 5.36 16.13
CA ALA A 71 -3.61 5.88 15.96
C ALA A 71 -2.95 6.29 17.29
N LYS A 72 -3.74 6.61 18.32
CA LYS A 72 -3.23 6.94 19.65
C LYS A 72 -2.67 5.71 20.35
N THR A 73 -3.41 4.60 20.36
CA THR A 73 -2.97 3.32 20.90
C THR A 73 -1.71 2.78 20.19
N TYR A 74 -1.48 3.18 18.93
CA TYR A 74 -0.22 2.85 18.22
C TYR A 74 1.00 3.67 18.69
N ARG A 75 0.80 4.92 19.09
CA ARG A 75 1.90 5.89 19.32
C ARG A 75 2.27 6.02 20.79
N GLU A 76 1.27 5.97 21.65
CA GLU A 76 1.43 6.04 23.09
C GLU A 76 1.17 4.63 23.61
N LYS A 77 2.12 4.02 24.32
CA LYS A 77 1.89 2.74 25.03
C LYS A 77 0.96 3.00 26.22
N THR A 78 -0.25 3.48 25.96
CA THR A 78 -1.29 3.68 26.96
C THR A 78 -1.83 2.32 27.39
N GLU A 79 -2.23 2.22 28.66
CA GLU A 79 -2.93 1.03 29.17
C GLU A 79 -4.33 0.90 28.51
N ASP A 80 -4.91 2.03 28.13
CA ASP A 80 -6.21 2.09 27.47
C ASP A 80 -6.10 1.82 25.95
N VAL A 81 -6.81 0.79 25.51
CA VAL A 81 -6.86 0.35 24.11
C VAL A 81 -8.10 0.96 23.45
N GLU A 82 -7.89 1.93 22.56
CA GLU A 82 -8.95 2.61 21.81
C GLU A 82 -9.12 2.01 20.41
N LEU A 83 -10.34 2.01 19.91
CA LEU A 83 -10.75 1.48 18.61
C LEU A 83 -11.50 2.55 17.83
N ASP A 84 -11.12 2.73 16.57
CA ASP A 84 -11.77 3.66 15.65
C ASP A 84 -12.43 2.90 14.48
N TYR A 85 -13.49 3.49 13.96
CA TYR A 85 -14.10 3.04 12.70
C TYR A 85 -13.08 3.01 11.56
N GLN A 86 -13.03 1.90 10.83
CA GLN A 86 -12.24 1.79 9.62
C GLN A 86 -12.94 0.86 8.62
N ASP A 87 -13.17 1.32 7.38
CA ASP A 87 -13.83 0.54 6.33
C ASP A 87 -13.19 -0.85 6.14
N ASN A 88 -11.86 -0.90 6.30
CA ASN A 88 -11.07 -2.11 6.23
C ASN A 88 -10.55 -2.53 7.62
N GLY A 89 -11.41 -2.51 8.64
CA GLY A 89 -11.10 -2.93 10.01
C GLY A 89 -10.80 -4.43 10.15
N TYR A 90 -9.91 -4.81 11.06
CA TYR A 90 -9.62 -6.23 11.38
C TYR A 90 -10.55 -6.82 12.43
N TYR A 91 -11.37 -5.99 13.07
CA TYR A 91 -12.30 -6.37 14.12
C TYR A 91 -13.70 -5.85 13.80
N TRP A 92 -14.69 -6.40 14.47
CA TRP A 92 -16.09 -6.04 14.37
C TRP A 92 -16.62 -5.64 15.73
N VAL A 93 -17.33 -4.51 15.77
CA VAL A 93 -18.16 -4.11 16.90
C VAL A 93 -19.59 -4.55 16.62
N ILE A 94 -20.17 -5.29 17.56
CA ILE A 94 -21.58 -5.68 17.57
C ILE A 94 -22.28 -5.01 18.74
N LEU A 95 -23.47 -4.47 18.49
CA LEU A 95 -24.35 -3.94 19.53
C LEU A 95 -25.45 -4.96 19.83
N LEU A 96 -25.43 -5.52 21.05
CA LEU A 96 -26.55 -6.29 21.57
C LEU A 96 -27.50 -5.36 22.33
N GLU A 97 -28.79 -5.43 22.00
CA GLU A 97 -29.85 -4.69 22.70
C GLU A 97 -30.88 -5.68 23.25
N ASN A 98 -30.72 -6.02 24.53
CA ASN A 98 -31.63 -6.91 25.23
C ASN A 98 -32.38 -6.11 26.29
N GLN A 99 -33.71 -6.05 26.17
CA GLN A 99 -34.59 -5.35 27.12
C GLN A 99 -34.20 -3.88 27.37
N GLY A 100 -33.68 -3.19 26.35
CA GLY A 100 -33.26 -1.78 26.41
C GLY A 100 -31.86 -1.53 26.98
N ILE A 101 -31.15 -2.58 27.38
CA ILE A 101 -29.74 -2.49 27.80
C ILE A 101 -28.86 -2.69 26.56
N LYS A 102 -28.00 -1.70 26.30
CA LYS A 102 -27.08 -1.68 25.15
C LYS A 102 -25.68 -2.10 25.58
N ASN A 103 -25.19 -3.21 25.03
CA ASN A 103 -23.86 -3.72 25.29
C ASN A 103 -23.09 -3.83 23.97
N TYR A 104 -21.85 -3.33 23.95
CA TYR A 104 -20.99 -3.41 22.78
C TYR A 104 -19.95 -4.51 22.96
N TYR A 105 -19.82 -5.35 21.94
CA TYR A 105 -18.89 -6.46 21.94
C TYR A 105 -17.96 -6.38 20.75
N LEU A 106 -16.70 -6.70 20.99
CA LEU A 106 -15.68 -6.80 19.96
C LEU A 106 -15.40 -8.25 19.62
N LEU A 107 -15.40 -8.54 18.32
CA LEU A 107 -15.02 -9.81 17.73
C LEU A 107 -13.93 -9.59 16.69
N PRO A 108 -13.13 -10.61 16.35
CA PRO A 108 -12.34 -10.57 15.13
C PRO A 108 -13.25 -10.50 13.89
N ASN A 109 -12.80 -9.89 12.81
CA ASN A 109 -13.59 -9.78 11.58
C ASN A 109 -13.63 -11.12 10.85
N GLY A 110 -14.79 -11.78 10.82
CA GLY A 110 -14.96 -13.11 10.23
C GLY A 110 -14.78 -13.16 8.71
N ASN A 111 -14.88 -12.03 8.01
CA ASN A 111 -14.67 -11.93 6.57
C ASN A 111 -13.18 -11.74 6.20
N LYS A 112 -12.30 -11.59 7.19
CA LYS A 112 -10.88 -11.33 6.97
C LYS A 112 -10.00 -12.45 7.46
N LYS A 113 -8.95 -12.74 6.68
CA LYS A 113 -7.86 -13.60 7.12
C LYS A 113 -6.97 -12.83 8.09
N ILE A 114 -6.91 -13.30 9.33
CA ILE A 114 -6.06 -12.71 10.36
C ILE A 114 -4.69 -13.38 10.30
N ASN A 115 -3.66 -12.59 10.01
CA ASN A 115 -2.28 -13.06 10.11
C ASN A 115 -1.81 -12.92 11.56
N PHE A 116 -2.00 -13.99 12.34
CA PHE A 116 -1.62 -14.05 13.76
C PHE A 116 -0.12 -13.85 14.00
N SER A 117 0.75 -14.24 13.07
CA SER A 117 2.20 -14.02 13.19
C SER A 117 2.57 -12.54 13.13
N ARG A 118 1.97 -11.80 12.17
CA ARG A 118 2.22 -10.36 12.00
C ARG A 118 1.48 -9.51 13.04
N LEU A 119 0.29 -9.91 13.44
CA LEU A 119 -0.60 -9.12 14.30
C LEU A 119 -0.60 -9.56 15.77
N LYS A 120 0.31 -10.46 16.17
CA LYS A 120 0.35 -11.07 17.51
C LYS A 120 0.18 -10.06 18.64
N ASN A 121 0.96 -8.98 18.63
CA ASN A 121 0.95 -7.98 19.69
C ASN A 121 -0.40 -7.22 19.76
N TYR A 122 -1.01 -6.92 18.62
CA TYR A 122 -2.29 -6.21 18.54
C TYR A 122 -3.48 -7.10 18.91
N ILE A 123 -3.40 -8.39 18.60
CA ILE A 123 -4.44 -9.32 18.99
C ILE A 123 -4.34 -9.59 20.50
N ASN A 124 -3.13 -9.75 21.04
CA ASN A 124 -2.89 -9.93 22.47
C ASN A 124 -3.34 -8.74 23.34
N SER A 125 -3.45 -7.53 22.77
CA SER A 125 -4.00 -6.38 23.49
C SER A 125 -5.52 -6.43 23.60
N LEU A 126 -6.21 -7.16 22.72
CA LEU A 126 -7.67 -7.23 22.66
C LEU A 126 -8.25 -8.59 23.12
N PHE A 127 -7.48 -9.67 22.93
CA PHE A 127 -7.89 -11.04 23.19
C PHE A 127 -6.79 -11.83 23.91
N ILE A 128 -7.21 -12.74 24.78
CA ILE A 128 -6.38 -13.79 25.35
C ILE A 128 -6.35 -14.95 24.36
N LEU A 129 -5.14 -15.40 24.04
CA LEU A 129 -4.89 -16.47 23.07
C LEU A 129 -4.64 -17.80 23.79
N HIS A 130 -5.51 -18.78 23.56
CA HIS A 130 -5.37 -20.14 24.09
C HIS A 130 -4.88 -21.12 23.02
N GLY A 131 -3.74 -21.76 23.26
CA GLY A 131 -3.12 -22.70 22.32
C GLY A 131 -2.09 -22.06 21.39
N ASN A 132 -1.58 -22.83 20.43
CA ASN A 132 -0.63 -22.34 19.43
C ASN A 132 -1.42 -21.65 18.31
N PHE A 133 -1.02 -20.45 17.87
CA PHE A 133 -1.64 -19.68 16.77
C PHE A 133 -0.70 -19.51 15.56
N LEU A 134 0.46 -20.17 15.55
CA LEU A 134 1.41 -20.12 14.44
C LEU A 134 0.79 -20.78 13.19
N ASN A 135 0.65 -20.01 12.11
CA ASN A 135 0.15 -20.44 10.79
C ASN A 135 -1.30 -20.96 10.74
N ILE A 136 -2.15 -20.59 11.70
CA ILE A 136 -3.51 -21.12 11.82
C ILE A 136 -4.55 -20.32 11.01
N GLY A 137 -4.19 -19.13 10.51
CA GLY A 137 -5.10 -18.29 9.73
C GLY A 137 -6.42 -18.08 10.49
N ASN A 138 -7.57 -18.42 9.89
CA ASN A 138 -8.88 -18.30 10.52
C ASN A 138 -9.36 -19.57 11.25
N ASN A 139 -8.48 -20.55 11.48
CA ASN A 139 -8.86 -21.80 12.13
C ASN A 139 -8.82 -21.69 13.66
N PHE A 140 -9.69 -20.84 14.21
CA PHE A 140 -9.85 -20.63 15.65
C PHE A 140 -11.34 -20.56 16.02
N SER A 141 -11.63 -20.69 17.30
CA SER A 141 -12.95 -20.46 17.88
C SER A 141 -12.89 -19.29 18.84
N LEU A 142 -13.93 -18.46 18.83
CA LEU A 142 -14.20 -17.46 19.86
C LEU A 142 -14.78 -18.17 21.08
N ILE A 143 -14.11 -18.05 22.23
CA ILE A 143 -14.63 -18.51 23.53
C ILE A 143 -15.45 -17.38 24.16
N ARG A 144 -14.92 -16.15 24.13
CA ARG A 144 -15.55 -14.99 24.76
C ARG A 144 -15.32 -13.74 23.92
N CYS A 145 -16.36 -12.95 23.69
CA CYS A 145 -16.24 -11.64 23.07
C CYS A 145 -15.47 -10.67 23.99
N ALA A 146 -14.74 -9.71 23.41
CA ALA A 146 -14.20 -8.61 24.21
C ALA A 146 -15.32 -7.63 24.54
N ASN A 147 -15.31 -7.08 25.75
CA ASN A 147 -16.28 -6.08 26.17
C ASN A 147 -15.68 -4.68 25.94
N ILE A 148 -16.45 -3.81 25.32
CA ILE A 148 -16.03 -2.45 24.96
C ILE A 148 -17.11 -1.45 25.33
N ASP A 149 -16.70 -0.23 25.65
CA ASP A 149 -17.60 0.88 25.90
C ASP A 149 -17.46 1.91 24.77
N ILE A 150 -18.57 2.57 24.42
CA ILE A 150 -18.56 3.66 23.46
C ILE A 150 -18.03 4.94 24.12
N LEU A 151 -17.09 5.61 23.47
CA LEU A 151 -16.57 6.89 23.96
C LEU A 151 -17.60 8.02 23.77
N PRO A 152 -17.52 9.12 24.53
CA PRO A 152 -18.46 10.26 24.43
C PRO A 152 -18.52 10.90 23.04
N ASN A 153 -17.52 10.66 22.19
CA ASN A 153 -17.49 11.12 20.81
C ASN A 153 -18.50 10.37 19.90
N GLY A 154 -19.05 9.24 20.37
CA GLY A 154 -20.00 8.42 19.63
C GLY A 154 -19.44 7.82 18.34
N LEU A 155 -18.11 7.71 18.20
CA LEU A 155 -17.43 7.25 16.98
C LEU A 155 -16.26 6.30 17.26
N SER A 156 -15.82 6.21 18.51
CA SER A 156 -14.71 5.39 18.96
C SER A 156 -15.17 4.55 20.16
N TRP A 157 -14.45 3.46 20.41
CA TRP A 157 -14.69 2.55 21.52
C TRP A 157 -13.43 2.35 22.34
N ILE A 158 -13.59 2.03 23.61
CA ILE A 158 -12.51 1.70 24.53
C ILE A 158 -12.68 0.28 25.04
N LEU A 159 -11.58 -0.47 25.11
CA LEU A 159 -11.58 -1.83 25.64
C LEU A 159 -11.79 -1.81 27.15
N LYS A 160 -12.82 -2.52 27.61
CA LYS A 160 -13.08 -2.73 29.04
C LYS A 160 -12.53 -4.06 29.51
N GLU A 161 -12.79 -5.13 28.75
CA GLU A 161 -12.34 -6.48 29.08
C GLU A 161 -11.91 -7.23 27.82
N LYS A 162 -10.80 -7.97 27.93
CA LYS A 162 -10.29 -8.80 26.83
C LYS A 162 -11.21 -9.98 26.53
N GLY A 163 -11.39 -10.23 25.25
CA GLY A 163 -12.03 -11.45 24.76
C GLY A 163 -11.10 -12.65 24.89
N GLU A 164 -11.57 -13.82 24.52
CA GLU A 164 -10.79 -15.05 24.53
C GLU A 164 -11.03 -15.83 23.25
N ILE A 165 -9.95 -16.27 22.61
CA ILE A 165 -10.01 -17.15 21.44
C ILE A 165 -9.11 -18.36 21.67
N ILE A 166 -9.53 -19.49 21.12
CA ILE A 166 -8.78 -20.74 21.16
C ILE A 166 -8.48 -21.21 19.76
N SER A 167 -7.24 -21.63 19.55
CA SER A 167 -6.86 -22.33 18.33
C SER A 167 -7.74 -23.58 18.20
N LYS A 168 -8.38 -23.78 17.04
CA LYS A 168 -9.07 -25.05 16.78
C LYS A 168 -7.96 -26.08 16.62
N ILE A 169 -7.67 -26.73 17.73
CA ILE A 169 -6.72 -27.84 17.86
C ILE A 169 -7.04 -28.81 16.71
N SER A 170 -6.05 -29.17 15.91
CA SER A 170 -6.25 -30.15 14.84
C SER A 170 -6.86 -31.41 15.46
N PRO A 171 -7.80 -32.11 14.80
CA PRO A 171 -8.27 -33.42 15.26
C PRO A 171 -7.11 -34.37 15.65
N SER A 172 -5.96 -34.23 14.97
CA SER A 172 -4.70 -34.93 15.26
C SER A 172 -4.14 -34.62 16.66
N ASP A 173 -4.15 -33.34 17.06
CA ASP A 173 -3.60 -32.88 18.34
C ASP A 173 -4.53 -33.26 19.51
N LEU A 174 -5.85 -33.31 19.28
CA LEU A 174 -6.83 -33.83 20.25
C LEU A 174 -6.66 -35.33 20.47
N LEU A 175 -6.46 -36.10 19.39
CA LEU A 175 -6.18 -37.53 19.45
C LEU A 175 -4.91 -37.82 20.25
N LEU A 176 -3.82 -37.09 19.97
CA LEU A 176 -2.56 -37.25 20.70
C LEU A 176 -2.73 -36.96 22.20
N LYS A 177 -3.45 -35.89 22.54
CA LYS A 177 -3.70 -35.52 23.94
C LYS A 177 -4.56 -36.55 24.69
N GLU A 178 -5.57 -37.14 24.05
CA GLU A 178 -6.34 -38.22 24.67
C GLU A 178 -5.51 -39.51 24.79
N LEU A 179 -4.68 -39.83 23.79
CA LEU A 179 -3.82 -41.02 23.82
C LEU A 179 -2.76 -40.98 24.93
N PHE A 180 -2.15 -39.81 25.19
CA PHE A 180 -1.22 -39.66 26.30
C PHE A 180 -1.87 -39.92 27.67
N LYS A 181 -3.19 -39.70 27.82
CA LYS A 181 -3.92 -40.02 29.07
C LYS A 181 -4.10 -41.53 29.30
N PHE A 182 -3.97 -42.35 28.26
CA PHE A 182 -4.00 -43.81 28.37
C PHE A 182 -2.63 -44.41 28.69
N GLN A 183 -1.55 -43.65 28.48
CA GLN A 183 -0.18 -44.09 28.77
C GLN A 183 0.14 -44.04 30.29
N ASP A 184 -0.53 -43.15 31.03
CA ASP A 184 -0.37 -42.97 32.48
C ASP A 184 -1.27 -43.89 33.35
N LYS A 185 -2.15 -44.70 32.75
CA LYS A 185 -3.07 -45.57 33.49
C LYS A 185 -2.66 -47.03 33.33
N ASP A 186 -2.15 -47.62 34.40
CA ASP A 186 -1.75 -49.03 34.61
C ASP A 186 -2.85 -50.07 34.29
N LYS A 187 -3.32 -50.10 33.05
CA LYS A 187 -4.09 -51.21 32.48
C LYS A 187 -3.32 -51.67 31.27
N GLU A 188 -2.95 -52.95 31.24
CA GLU A 188 -2.32 -53.61 30.10
C GLU A 188 -3.00 -53.14 28.82
N ILE A 189 -2.30 -52.28 28.08
CA ILE A 189 -2.79 -51.73 26.82
C ILE A 189 -2.85 -52.92 25.87
N PRO A 190 -4.04 -53.28 25.35
CA PRO A 190 -4.16 -54.35 24.37
C PRO A 190 -3.14 -54.17 23.24
N ASP A 191 -2.49 -55.24 22.83
CA ASP A 191 -1.32 -55.25 21.92
C ASP A 191 -1.57 -54.49 20.59
N ASN A 192 -2.82 -54.50 20.16
CA ASN A 192 -3.37 -53.77 19.02
C ASN A 192 -3.44 -52.24 19.22
N ILE A 193 -3.67 -51.75 20.44
CA ILE A 193 -3.59 -50.32 20.78
C ILE A 193 -2.13 -49.87 20.86
N SER A 194 -1.22 -50.72 21.39
CA SER A 194 0.22 -50.45 21.41
C SER A 194 0.80 -50.28 19.99
N LYS A 195 0.45 -51.19 19.07
CA LYS A 195 0.84 -51.07 17.65
C LYS A 195 0.25 -49.82 16.98
N LEU A 196 -0.98 -49.45 17.30
CA LEU A 196 -1.59 -48.23 16.77
C LEU A 196 -0.84 -46.98 17.27
N LEU A 197 -0.40 -46.98 18.53
CA LEU A 197 0.40 -45.90 19.12
C LEU A 197 1.76 -45.76 18.43
N GLU A 198 2.44 -46.87 18.13
CA GLU A 198 3.69 -46.82 17.36
C GLU A 198 3.48 -46.23 15.96
N VAL A 199 2.43 -46.65 15.25
CA VAL A 199 2.11 -46.13 13.91
C VAL A 199 1.78 -44.64 13.96
N LEU A 200 0.99 -44.21 14.95
CA LEU A 200 0.64 -42.80 15.13
C LEU A 200 1.86 -41.96 15.49
N ASN A 201 2.70 -42.44 16.39
CA ASN A 201 3.92 -41.74 16.79
C ASN A 201 4.91 -41.65 15.62
N HIS A 202 5.02 -42.72 14.82
CA HIS A 202 5.78 -42.71 13.58
C HIS A 202 5.25 -41.64 12.61
N TYR A 203 3.93 -41.59 12.38
CA TYR A 203 3.32 -40.60 11.50
C TYR A 203 3.50 -39.17 12.01
N TYR A 204 3.36 -38.95 13.31
CA TYR A 204 3.58 -37.65 13.95
C TYR A 204 5.03 -37.17 13.76
N ASN A 205 6.00 -38.06 13.98
CA ASN A 205 7.41 -37.76 13.79
C ASN A 205 7.77 -37.49 12.32
N GLU A 206 7.20 -38.24 11.38
CA GLU A 206 7.36 -37.95 9.95
C GLU A 206 6.72 -36.59 9.59
N THR A 207 5.58 -36.25 10.18
CA THR A 207 4.92 -34.95 9.97
C THR A 207 5.79 -33.81 10.49
N LEU A 208 6.43 -33.97 11.65
CA LEU A 208 7.41 -33.04 12.20
C LEU A 208 8.60 -32.84 11.26
N LYS A 209 9.20 -33.93 10.76
CA LYS A 209 10.32 -33.86 9.79
C LYS A 209 9.94 -33.14 8.50
N VAL A 210 8.72 -33.35 8.01
CA VAL A 210 8.22 -32.64 6.82
C VAL A 210 8.05 -31.15 7.13
N LYS A 211 7.55 -30.82 8.32
CA LYS A 211 7.41 -29.43 8.76
C LYS A 211 8.77 -28.72 8.88
N ASP A 212 9.78 -29.38 9.43
CA ASP A 212 11.14 -28.83 9.52
C ASP A 212 11.77 -28.64 8.14
N ARG A 213 11.57 -29.59 7.22
CA ARG A 213 11.99 -29.45 5.82
C ARG A 213 11.31 -28.26 5.14
N LEU A 214 10.00 -28.09 5.34
CA LEU A 214 9.27 -26.94 4.80
C LEU A 214 9.77 -25.61 5.37
N TYR A 215 10.17 -25.59 6.64
CA TYR A 215 10.76 -24.40 7.25
C TYR A 215 12.10 -24.03 6.58
N ILE A 216 13.01 -25.00 6.44
CA ILE A 216 14.30 -24.77 5.75
C ILE A 216 14.08 -24.32 4.31
N GLU A 217 13.15 -24.95 3.60
CA GLU A 217 12.86 -24.58 2.22
C GLU A 217 12.25 -23.17 2.12
N SER A 218 11.44 -22.77 3.10
CA SER A 218 10.90 -21.40 3.15
C SER A 218 11.96 -20.34 3.39
N GLU A 219 12.97 -20.62 4.23
CA GLU A 219 14.13 -19.74 4.42
C GLU A 219 14.96 -19.64 3.13
N ASN A 220 15.18 -20.76 2.43
CA ASN A 220 15.86 -20.76 1.13
C ASN A 220 15.12 -19.90 0.09
N ILE A 221 13.78 -19.95 0.07
CA ILE A 221 12.96 -19.12 -0.82
C ILE A 221 13.14 -17.63 -0.50
N ILE A 222 13.18 -17.25 0.78
CA ILE A 222 13.41 -15.86 1.20
C ILE A 222 14.80 -15.39 0.72
N GLU A 223 15.84 -16.21 0.92
CA GLU A 223 17.20 -15.87 0.46
C GLU A 223 17.28 -15.73 -1.07
N LEU A 224 16.58 -16.60 -1.81
CA LEU A 224 16.47 -16.52 -3.27
C LEU A 224 15.78 -15.24 -3.73
N ASP A 225 14.72 -14.81 -3.03
CA ASP A 225 13.98 -13.58 -3.33
C ASP A 225 14.88 -12.35 -3.10
N GLU A 226 15.64 -12.33 -2.01
CA GLU A 226 16.63 -11.26 -1.75
C GLU A 226 17.70 -11.19 -2.84
N LYS A 227 18.24 -12.34 -3.28
CA LYS A 227 19.20 -12.39 -4.41
C LYS A 227 18.57 -11.90 -5.71
N PHE A 228 17.31 -12.22 -5.96
CA PHE A 228 16.59 -11.77 -7.15
C PHE A 228 16.40 -10.25 -7.15
N VAL A 229 16.05 -9.66 -6.00
CA VAL A 229 15.96 -8.19 -5.84
C VAL A 229 17.31 -7.53 -6.14
N GLN A 230 18.40 -8.05 -5.58
CA GLN A 230 19.76 -7.53 -5.85
C GLN A 230 20.13 -7.60 -7.33
N LEU A 231 19.83 -8.73 -7.99
CA LEU A 231 20.10 -8.90 -9.42
C LEU A 231 19.29 -7.91 -10.26
N ASN A 232 18.03 -7.67 -9.89
CA ASN A 232 17.16 -6.73 -10.57
C ASN A 232 17.65 -5.28 -10.41
N ASP A 233 18.13 -4.90 -9.23
CA ASP A 233 18.72 -3.58 -9.00
C ASP A 233 19.97 -3.35 -9.85
N ILE A 234 20.84 -4.37 -9.97
CA ILE A 234 22.01 -4.34 -10.86
C ILE A 234 21.57 -4.17 -12.31
N PHE A 235 20.55 -4.92 -12.75
CA PHE A 235 20.02 -4.83 -14.10
C PHE A 235 19.47 -3.43 -14.41
N ILE A 236 18.67 -2.86 -13.50
CA ILE A 236 18.12 -1.50 -13.63
C ILE A 236 19.26 -0.45 -13.68
N SER A 237 20.26 -0.58 -12.81
CA SER A 237 21.43 0.31 -12.77
C SER A 237 22.21 0.28 -14.09
N ASN A 238 22.51 -0.92 -14.59
CA ASN A 238 23.23 -1.09 -15.86
C ASN A 238 22.45 -0.52 -17.04
N ASN A 239 21.13 -0.78 -17.10
CA ASN A 239 20.29 -0.19 -18.15
C ASN A 239 20.30 1.34 -18.10
N ARG A 240 20.23 1.93 -16.90
CA ARG A 240 20.32 3.39 -16.74
C ARG A 240 21.65 3.94 -17.28
N GLN A 241 22.77 3.25 -17.02
CA GLN A 241 24.08 3.63 -17.57
C GLN A 241 24.13 3.51 -19.10
N VAL A 242 23.52 2.47 -19.67
CA VAL A 242 23.44 2.32 -21.12
C VAL A 242 22.64 3.47 -21.74
N TYR A 243 21.49 3.82 -21.16
CA TYR A 243 20.69 4.95 -21.66
C TYR A 243 21.42 6.29 -21.56
N SER A 244 22.18 6.54 -20.49
CA SER A 244 22.97 7.79 -20.39
C SER A 244 24.12 7.84 -21.41
N LEU A 245 24.76 6.71 -21.71
CA LEU A 245 25.78 6.63 -22.75
C LEU A 245 25.20 6.85 -24.16
N ILE A 246 23.99 6.35 -24.42
CA ILE A 246 23.28 6.59 -25.68
C ILE A 246 22.99 8.09 -25.82
N ASP A 247 22.42 8.73 -24.81
CA ASP A 247 22.07 10.16 -24.83
C ASP A 247 23.30 11.06 -25.09
N VAL A 248 24.42 10.76 -24.42
CA VAL A 248 25.70 11.47 -24.66
C VAL A 248 26.19 11.28 -26.10
N LYS A 249 26.10 10.06 -26.65
CA LYS A 249 26.52 9.79 -28.03
C LYS A 249 25.60 10.45 -29.05
N GLU A 250 24.28 10.41 -28.85
CA GLU A 250 23.31 11.07 -29.72
C GLU A 250 23.57 12.58 -29.78
N LYS A 251 23.79 13.21 -28.63
CA LYS A 251 24.12 14.64 -28.56
C LYS A 251 25.42 14.97 -29.29
N SER A 252 26.47 14.16 -29.11
CA SER A 252 27.74 14.37 -29.81
C SER A 252 27.63 14.19 -31.33
N ILE A 253 26.84 13.21 -31.79
CA ILE A 253 26.56 13.02 -33.21
C ILE A 253 25.78 14.22 -33.77
N LEU A 254 24.76 14.70 -33.05
CA LEU A 254 23.95 15.83 -33.46
C LEU A 254 24.77 17.12 -33.58
N GLU A 255 25.69 17.36 -32.64
CA GLU A 255 26.63 18.50 -32.69
C GLU A 255 27.55 18.40 -33.92
N ARG A 256 28.10 17.22 -34.21
CA ARG A 256 28.95 17.01 -35.41
C ARG A 256 28.18 17.20 -36.70
N VAL A 257 26.94 16.72 -36.78
CA VAL A 257 26.09 16.90 -37.96
C VAL A 257 25.76 18.39 -38.16
N THR A 258 25.45 19.10 -37.08
CA THR A 258 25.20 20.55 -37.13
C THR A 258 26.42 21.31 -37.63
N GLN A 259 27.60 21.05 -37.07
CA GLN A 259 28.86 21.68 -37.51
C GLN A 259 29.18 21.39 -38.99
N MET A 260 28.94 20.15 -39.44
CA MET A 260 29.18 19.78 -40.83
C MET A 260 28.21 20.49 -41.78
N ASN A 261 26.95 20.64 -41.39
CA ASN A 261 25.96 21.39 -42.16
C ASN A 261 26.32 22.87 -42.25
N GLU A 262 26.79 23.48 -41.16
CA GLU A 262 27.30 24.87 -41.17
C GLU A 262 28.48 25.01 -42.14
N GLN A 263 29.47 24.12 -42.06
CA GLN A 263 30.62 24.11 -42.97
C GLN A 263 30.22 23.94 -44.44
N PHE A 264 29.23 23.09 -44.73
CA PHE A 264 28.71 22.93 -46.09
C PHE A 264 27.97 24.18 -46.56
N SER A 265 27.15 24.81 -45.71
CA SER A 265 26.47 26.05 -46.01
C SER A 265 27.46 27.17 -46.36
N ASP A 266 28.54 27.30 -45.59
CA ASP A 266 29.60 28.29 -45.86
C ASP A 266 30.32 28.03 -47.19
N LYS A 267 30.62 26.76 -47.49
CA LYS A 267 31.23 26.38 -48.79
C LYS A 267 30.31 26.68 -49.96
N ILE A 268 29.01 26.42 -49.83
CA ILE A 268 28.01 26.76 -50.86
C ILE A 268 27.99 28.27 -51.07
N ALA A 269 27.91 29.06 -49.99
CA ALA A 269 27.92 30.52 -50.07
C ALA A 269 29.20 31.07 -50.73
N GLN A 270 30.36 30.47 -50.44
CA GLN A 270 31.63 30.82 -51.08
C GLN A 270 31.60 30.51 -52.59
N GLN A 271 31.16 29.33 -52.99
CA GLN A 271 31.05 28.96 -54.41
C GLN A 271 30.07 29.86 -55.15
N GLU A 272 28.93 30.23 -54.55
CA GLU A 272 27.99 31.18 -55.14
C GLU A 272 28.61 32.59 -55.33
N LYS A 273 29.49 33.01 -54.42
CA LYS A 273 30.23 34.27 -54.56
C LYS A 273 31.23 34.20 -55.72
N GLU A 274 31.96 33.11 -55.86
CA GLU A 274 32.88 32.88 -56.98
C GLU A 274 32.15 32.84 -58.33
N ILE A 275 31.02 32.11 -58.40
CA ILE A 275 30.16 32.05 -59.60
C ILE A 275 29.64 33.44 -59.98
N ARG A 276 29.20 34.24 -59.01
CA ARG A 276 28.77 35.63 -59.25
C ARG A 276 29.91 36.50 -59.79
N GLY A 277 31.12 36.36 -59.24
CA GLY A 277 32.31 37.04 -59.74
C GLY A 277 32.62 36.68 -61.20
N LEU A 278 32.62 35.39 -61.53
CA LEU A 278 32.82 34.91 -62.91
C LEU A 278 31.75 35.42 -63.87
N ARG A 279 30.47 35.39 -63.46
CA ARG A 279 29.35 35.94 -64.26
C ARG A 279 29.53 37.44 -64.52
N SER A 280 29.98 38.21 -63.52
CA SER A 280 30.28 39.64 -63.70
C SER A 280 31.39 39.86 -64.72
N ASN A 281 32.48 39.08 -64.65
CA ASN A 281 33.59 39.18 -65.58
C ASN A 281 33.17 38.83 -67.02
N ILE A 282 32.37 37.76 -67.19
CA ILE A 282 31.78 37.40 -68.50
C ILE A 282 30.86 38.51 -69.01
N GLY A 283 30.05 39.11 -68.14
CA GLY A 283 29.20 40.26 -68.48
C GLY A 283 30.00 41.45 -69.01
N CYS A 284 31.09 41.81 -68.32
CA CYS A 284 32.01 42.86 -68.77
C CYS A 284 32.67 42.52 -70.11
N LEU A 285 33.14 41.29 -70.29
CA LEU A 285 33.76 40.85 -71.55
C LEU A 285 32.77 40.96 -72.72
N ASN A 286 31.54 40.46 -72.53
CA ASN A 286 30.48 40.57 -73.53
C ASN A 286 30.17 42.04 -73.87
N PHE A 287 30.14 42.92 -72.87
CA PHE A 287 29.95 44.35 -73.09
C PHE A 287 31.09 44.97 -73.92
N PHE A 288 32.34 44.64 -73.63
CA PHE A 288 33.49 45.08 -74.44
C PHE A 288 33.44 44.56 -75.88
N VAL A 289 33.04 43.30 -76.08
CA VAL A 289 32.86 42.72 -77.42
C VAL A 289 31.79 43.47 -78.19
N VAL A 290 30.65 43.80 -77.56
CA VAL A 290 29.58 44.59 -78.19
C VAL A 290 30.08 45.99 -78.59
N ILE A 291 30.82 46.68 -77.71
CA ILE A 291 31.43 47.98 -78.04
C ILE A 291 32.36 47.86 -79.25
N LEU A 292 33.22 46.84 -79.27
CA LEU A 292 34.18 46.64 -80.34
C LEU A 292 33.48 46.38 -81.69
N VAL A 293 32.43 45.56 -81.69
CA VAL A 293 31.59 45.32 -82.87
C VAL A 293 30.93 46.61 -83.37
N LEU A 294 30.38 47.43 -82.47
CA LEU A 294 29.79 48.73 -82.82
C LEU A 294 30.84 49.71 -83.40
N CYS A 295 32.03 49.78 -82.81
CA CYS A 295 33.12 50.62 -83.31
C CYS A 295 33.56 50.17 -84.71
N VAL A 296 33.79 48.88 -84.92
CA VAL A 296 34.18 48.34 -86.23
C VAL A 296 33.09 48.60 -87.27
N GLY A 297 31.81 48.38 -86.92
CA GLY A 297 30.68 48.70 -87.78
C GLY A 297 30.61 50.18 -88.15
N PHE A 298 30.87 51.08 -87.19
CA PHE A 298 30.91 52.53 -87.41
C PHE A 298 32.06 52.94 -88.35
N PHE A 299 33.27 52.41 -88.15
CA PHE A 299 34.40 52.69 -89.04
C PHE A 299 34.19 52.17 -90.46
N LEU A 300 33.61 50.96 -90.62
CA LEU A 300 33.22 50.44 -91.92
C LEU A 300 32.18 51.32 -92.60
N TRP A 301 31.19 51.81 -91.87
CA TRP A 301 30.17 52.72 -92.40
C TRP A 301 30.76 54.05 -92.88
N ILE A 302 31.68 54.64 -92.10
CA ILE A 302 32.43 55.84 -92.52
C ILE A 302 33.25 55.56 -93.78
N ALA A 303 33.98 54.44 -93.82
CA ALA A 303 34.84 54.11 -94.96
C ALA A 303 34.07 53.86 -96.27
N VAL A 304 32.83 53.37 -96.19
CA VAL A 304 31.95 53.16 -97.35
C VAL A 304 31.26 54.46 -97.78
N SER A 305 31.11 55.44 -96.89
CA SER A 305 30.40 56.71 -97.13
C SER A 305 31.32 57.86 -97.57
N ALA A 306 32.64 57.65 -97.56
CA ALA A 306 33.67 58.60 -98.00
C ALA A 306 34.18 58.23 -99.40
#